data_AF-A0A916FWF7-F1
#
_entry.id   AF-A0A916FWF7-F1
#
_cell.length_a   1.000
_cell.length_b   1.000
_cell.length_c   1.000
_cell.angle_alpha   90.00
_cell.angle_beta   90.00
_cell.angle_gamma   90.00
#
_symmetry.space_group_name_H-M   'P 1'
#
loop_
_entity.id
_entity.type
_entity.pdbx_description
1 polymer ?
#
loop_
_entity_poly.entity_id
_entity_poly.type
_entity_poly.pdbx_seq_one_letter_code
_entity_poly.pdbx_strand_id
1 'polypeptide(L)'
;MQSEKSQLELPLGRHPAPRRRPRKTVPAQAWRDAATMPFLGRSVILRLDGARSRAERAGDILFLPLPPEAGEGQIRDRAEGWLQGEARRLLGERLALCAQRLGLPAPVWQLAFTAGMTVEVDAAGRFRLPWRLAQLAPEDIDRRLRRQLEPMQLRAGARDIWDAAALPA
;
A
#
# COMPACT_ATOMS: atom_id res chain seq x y z
N MET A 1 1.77 5.50 -71.79
CA MET A 1 2.07 6.85 -71.25
C MET A 1 1.52 6.87 -69.84
N GLN A 2 2.41 6.68 -68.86
CA GLN A 2 2.80 7.70 -67.86
C GLN A 2 1.64 8.01 -66.90
N SER A 3 1.62 7.45 -65.69
CA SER A 3 2.35 7.89 -64.48
C SER A 3 1.75 9.16 -63.86
N GLU A 4 1.16 9.04 -62.67
CA GLU A 4 1.45 9.81 -61.43
C GLU A 4 0.41 9.45 -60.35
N LYS A 5 0.75 8.70 -59.29
CA LYS A 5 1.36 9.13 -58.01
C LYS A 5 0.66 10.31 -57.31
N SER A 6 -0.15 10.01 -56.30
CA SER A 6 -0.20 10.68 -54.98
C SER A 6 -1.11 9.84 -54.07
N GLN A 7 -0.57 9.01 -53.17
CA GLN A 7 0.03 9.36 -51.87
C GLN A 7 -1.03 10.00 -50.96
N LEU A 8 -1.68 9.18 -50.13
CA LEU A 8 -1.38 9.00 -48.69
C LEU A 8 -1.86 10.21 -47.89
N GLU A 9 -2.86 10.03 -47.02
CA GLU A 9 -3.01 10.64 -45.68
C GLU A 9 -4.28 10.04 -45.05
N LEU A 10 -4.09 8.95 -44.29
CA LEU A 10 -5.07 8.46 -43.35
C LEU A 10 -5.11 9.45 -42.17
N PRO A 11 -6.24 10.06 -41.81
CA PRO A 11 -6.29 10.83 -40.58
C PRO A 11 -6.19 9.86 -39.41
N LEU A 12 -5.01 9.83 -38.78
CA LEU A 12 -4.79 9.20 -37.48
C LEU A 12 -5.81 9.77 -36.50
N GLY A 13 -6.86 8.98 -36.24
CA GLY A 13 -7.86 9.26 -35.22
C GLY A 13 -7.15 9.49 -33.89
N ARG A 14 -7.27 10.73 -33.38
CA ARG A 14 -6.86 11.12 -32.04
C ARG A 14 -7.44 10.10 -31.05
N HIS A 15 -6.57 9.29 -30.44
CA HIS A 15 -6.94 8.47 -29.31
C HIS A 15 -7.53 9.41 -28.23
N PRO A 16 -8.78 9.22 -27.80
CA PRO A 16 -9.31 10.02 -26.71
C PRO A 16 -8.45 9.75 -25.46
N ALA A 17 -7.92 10.82 -24.87
CA ALA A 17 -7.21 10.75 -23.61
C ALA A 17 -8.05 9.96 -22.58
N PRO A 18 -7.44 9.11 -21.74
CA PRO A 18 -8.19 8.32 -20.79
C PRO A 18 -9.04 9.25 -19.93
N ARG A 19 -10.36 9.07 -19.98
CA ARG A 19 -11.33 9.79 -19.14
C ARG A 19 -10.85 9.66 -17.69
N ARG A 20 -10.37 10.77 -17.11
CA ARG A 20 -10.10 10.87 -15.68
C ARG A 20 -11.41 10.55 -14.97
N ARG A 21 -11.50 9.34 -14.41
CA ARG A 21 -12.59 9.01 -13.48
C ARG A 21 -12.57 10.10 -12.40
N PRO A 22 -13.70 10.76 -12.10
CA PRO A 22 -13.73 11.69 -10.98
C PRO A 22 -13.25 10.91 -9.76
N ARG A 23 -12.15 11.37 -9.19
CA ARG A 23 -11.67 10.88 -7.90
C ARG A 23 -12.85 11.12 -6.96
N LYS A 24 -13.46 10.05 -6.44
CA LYS A 24 -14.43 10.19 -5.35
C LYS A 24 -13.66 10.92 -4.25
N THR A 25 -13.94 12.21 -4.10
CA THR A 25 -13.42 13.00 -2.98
C THR A 25 -14.10 12.39 -1.77
N VAL A 26 -13.38 11.51 -1.07
CA VAL A 26 -13.81 11.06 0.25
C VAL A 26 -13.90 12.36 1.07
N PRO A 27 -15.07 12.70 1.63
CA PRO A 27 -15.18 13.88 2.48
C PRO A 27 -14.07 13.81 3.53
N ALA A 28 -13.41 14.93 3.79
CA ALA A 28 -12.37 14.98 4.82
C ALA A 28 -12.97 14.37 6.10
N GLN A 29 -12.36 13.30 6.58
CA GLN A 29 -12.78 12.62 7.81
C GLN A 29 -12.75 13.66 8.92
N ALA A 30 -13.91 14.06 9.44
CA ALA A 30 -13.96 14.93 10.61
C ALA A 30 -13.41 14.15 11.81
N TRP A 31 -12.29 14.59 12.39
CA TRP A 31 -11.68 13.91 13.53
C TRP A 31 -12.33 14.37 14.82
N ARG A 32 -13.12 13.49 15.42
CA ARG A 32 -13.87 13.75 16.65
C ARG A 32 -14.15 12.45 17.37
N ASP A 33 -14.63 12.54 18.61
CA ASP A 33 -15.18 11.36 19.28
C ASP A 33 -16.29 10.72 18.43
N ALA A 34 -16.37 9.38 18.46
CA ALA A 34 -17.26 8.57 17.63
C ALA A 34 -16.96 8.59 16.12
N ALA A 35 -15.96 9.35 15.64
CA ALA A 35 -15.55 9.26 14.24
C ALA A 35 -15.03 7.86 13.92
N THR A 36 -15.04 7.50 12.65
CA THR A 36 -14.54 6.20 12.19
C THR A 36 -13.24 6.37 11.41
N MET A 37 -12.33 5.41 11.53
CA MET A 37 -11.18 5.28 10.62
C MET A 37 -11.13 3.88 10.02
N PRO A 38 -10.70 3.72 8.77
CA PRO A 38 -10.54 2.40 8.19
C PRO A 38 -9.31 1.69 8.78
N PHE A 39 -9.45 0.39 9.06
CA PHE A 39 -8.38 -0.49 9.50
C PHE A 39 -8.71 -1.92 9.09
N LEU A 40 -7.80 -2.57 8.36
CA LEU A 40 -7.95 -3.93 7.84
C LEU A 40 -9.26 -4.17 7.08
N GLY A 41 -9.67 -3.20 6.28
CA GLY A 41 -10.91 -3.26 5.48
C GLY A 41 -12.19 -3.09 6.30
N ARG A 42 -12.09 -2.79 7.60
CA ARG A 42 -13.21 -2.52 8.50
C ARG A 42 -13.16 -1.08 9.02
N SER A 43 -14.28 -0.62 9.58
CA SER A 43 -14.34 0.67 10.27
C SER A 43 -14.07 0.48 11.75
N VAL A 44 -13.12 1.24 12.29
CA VAL A 44 -12.84 1.33 13.73
C VAL A 44 -13.35 2.67 14.25
N ILE A 45 -14.11 2.64 15.33
CA ILE A 45 -14.70 3.81 16.00
C ILE A 45 -13.69 4.41 16.97
N LEU A 46 -13.46 5.71 16.89
CA LEU A 46 -12.60 6.44 17.82
C LEU A 46 -13.35 6.76 19.10
N ARG A 47 -12.71 6.53 20.24
CA ARG A 47 -13.18 6.96 21.56
C ARG A 47 -12.09 7.72 22.31
N LEU A 48 -12.43 8.86 22.88
CA LEU A 48 -11.51 9.62 23.73
C LEU A 48 -11.61 9.10 25.17
N ASP A 49 -10.49 8.69 25.74
CA ASP A 49 -10.39 8.16 27.09
C ASP A 49 -9.08 8.65 27.73
N GLY A 50 -9.17 9.79 28.41
CA GLY A 50 -8.03 10.43 29.07
C GLY A 50 -7.44 9.65 30.25
N ALA A 51 -8.12 8.60 30.73
CA ALA A 51 -7.60 7.74 31.80
C ALA A 51 -6.56 6.73 31.29
N ARG A 52 -6.50 6.52 29.96
CA ARG A 52 -5.54 5.60 29.34
C ARG A 52 -4.19 6.27 29.11
N SER A 53 -3.13 5.48 29.17
CA SER A 53 -1.76 5.94 28.89
C SER A 53 -1.35 5.83 27.43
N ARG A 54 -2.01 4.95 26.65
CA ARG A 54 -1.69 4.71 25.23
C ARG A 54 -2.94 4.46 24.40
N ALA A 55 -2.79 4.62 23.09
CA ALA A 55 -3.84 4.27 22.13
C ALA A 55 -3.94 2.74 22.02
N GLU A 56 -5.15 2.21 22.20
CA GLU A 56 -5.36 0.77 22.23
C GLU A 56 -6.71 0.40 21.60
N ARG A 57 -6.69 -0.63 20.76
CA ARG A 57 -7.90 -1.12 20.07
C ARG A 57 -8.48 -2.32 20.82
N ALA A 58 -9.76 -2.25 21.16
CA ALA A 58 -10.54 -3.36 21.69
C ALA A 58 -11.76 -3.59 20.80
N GLY A 59 -11.78 -4.71 20.06
CA GLY A 59 -12.80 -4.94 19.03
C GLY A 59 -12.76 -3.82 17.98
N ASP A 60 -13.93 -3.30 17.60
CA ASP A 60 -14.02 -2.24 16.59
C ASP A 60 -13.90 -0.82 17.20
N ILE A 61 -13.39 -0.70 18.43
CA ILE A 61 -13.16 0.59 19.10
C ILE A 61 -11.67 0.82 19.30
N LEU A 62 -11.18 1.99 18.88
CA LEU A 62 -9.86 2.51 19.22
C LEU A 62 -10.01 3.58 20.30
N PHE A 63 -9.52 3.28 21.49
CA PHE A 63 -9.41 4.25 22.57
C PHE A 63 -8.16 5.10 22.39
N LEU A 64 -8.33 6.41 22.35
CA LEU A 64 -7.26 7.40 22.27
C LEU A 64 -7.05 8.00 23.67
N PRO A 65 -5.80 8.06 24.17
CA PRO A 65 -5.45 8.63 25.47
C PRO A 65 -5.49 10.16 25.42
N LEU A 66 -6.70 10.69 25.26
CA LEU A 66 -6.99 12.10 25.03
C LEU A 66 -8.20 12.51 25.90
N PRO A 67 -8.20 13.74 26.45
CA PRO A 67 -9.36 14.27 27.16
C PRO A 67 -10.53 14.52 26.18
N PRO A 68 -11.78 14.61 26.66
CA PRO A 68 -12.95 14.84 25.81
C PRO A 68 -12.91 16.20 25.08
N GLU A 69 -12.16 17.18 25.59
CA GLU A 69 -11.97 18.50 24.98
C GLU A 69 -10.87 18.52 23.90
N ALA A 70 -10.26 17.38 23.58
CA ALA A 70 -9.18 17.30 22.59
C ALA A 70 -9.63 17.82 21.21
N GLY A 71 -8.79 18.66 20.60
CA GLY A 71 -9.06 19.25 19.29
C GLY A 71 -8.90 18.24 18.14
N GLU A 72 -9.49 18.56 16.98
CA GLU A 72 -9.46 17.72 15.78
C GLU A 72 -8.04 17.25 15.40
N GLY A 73 -7.06 18.16 15.44
CA GLY A 73 -5.66 17.84 15.16
C GLY A 73 -5.05 16.82 16.11
N GLN A 74 -5.33 16.91 17.42
CA GLN A 74 -4.82 15.97 18.41
C GLN A 74 -5.40 14.57 18.23
N ILE A 75 -6.71 14.50 17.92
CA ILE A 75 -7.41 13.25 17.64
C ILE A 75 -6.81 12.60 16.40
N ARG A 76 -6.64 13.39 15.33
CA ARG A 76 -6.00 12.94 14.09
C ARG A 76 -4.61 12.39 14.33
N ASP A 77 -3.73 13.17 14.95
CA ASP A 77 -2.34 12.80 15.16
C ASP A 77 -2.21 11.52 15.98
N ARG A 78 -3.07 11.36 17.01
CA ARG A 78 -3.06 10.16 17.84
C ARG A 78 -3.58 8.93 17.10
N ALA A 79 -4.65 9.07 16.33
CA ALA A 79 -5.22 7.98 15.54
C ALA A 79 -4.30 7.58 14.38
N GLU A 80 -3.75 8.54 13.64
CA GLU A 80 -2.76 8.26 12.58
C GLU A 80 -1.47 7.66 13.16
N GLY A 81 -0.99 8.15 14.30
CA GLY A 81 0.17 7.61 15.00
C GLY A 81 -0.02 6.14 15.42
N TRP A 82 -1.20 5.80 15.95
CA TRP A 82 -1.58 4.42 16.23
C TRP A 82 -1.58 3.56 14.95
N LEU A 83 -2.22 4.05 13.89
CA LEU A 83 -2.31 3.32 12.61
C LEU A 83 -0.95 3.13 11.95
N GLN A 84 -0.03 4.09 12.06
CA GLN A 84 1.34 3.96 11.58
C GLN A 84 2.14 2.91 12.37
N GLY A 85 1.96 2.85 13.69
CA GLY A 85 2.55 1.82 14.55
C GLY A 85 2.08 0.43 14.15
N GLU A 86 0.77 0.27 13.98
CA GLU A 86 0.17 -1.00 13.59
C GLU A 86 0.51 -1.38 12.14
N ALA A 87 0.59 -0.41 11.22
CA ALA A 87 1.07 -0.63 9.87
C ALA A 87 2.50 -1.15 9.84
N ARG A 88 3.39 -0.65 10.71
CA ARG A 88 4.77 -1.15 10.78
C ARG A 88 4.81 -2.63 11.15
N ARG A 89 4.04 -3.04 12.15
CA ARG A 89 3.97 -4.43 12.60
C ARG A 89 3.35 -5.32 11.51
N LEU A 90 2.14 -4.96 11.08
CA LEU A 90 1.34 -5.76 10.16
C LEU A 90 1.96 -5.91 8.78
N LEU A 91 2.46 -4.83 8.18
CA LEU A 91 3.01 -4.89 6.83
C LEU A 91 4.31 -5.69 6.77
N GLY A 92 5.14 -5.62 7.82
CA GLY A 92 6.35 -6.43 7.95
C GLY A 92 6.04 -7.93 8.02
N GLU A 93 5.12 -8.31 8.91
CA GLU A 93 4.68 -9.71 9.06
C GLU A 93 4.12 -10.26 7.73
N ARG A 94 3.28 -9.49 7.05
CA ARG A 94 2.65 -9.92 5.80
C ARG A 94 3.63 -9.99 4.63
N LEU A 95 4.58 -9.06 4.55
CA LEU A 95 5.64 -9.11 3.53
C LEU A 95 6.49 -10.37 3.71
N ALA A 96 6.91 -10.66 4.94
CA ALA A 96 7.69 -11.85 5.26
C ALA A 96 6.92 -13.14 4.91
N LEU A 97 5.64 -13.21 5.27
CA LEU A 97 4.79 -14.36 4.94
C LEU A 97 4.63 -14.55 3.42
N CYS A 98 4.41 -13.47 2.67
CA CYS A 98 4.29 -13.53 1.22
C CYS A 98 5.59 -13.98 0.55
N ALA A 99 6.75 -13.47 1.02
CA ALA A 99 8.05 -13.88 0.50
C ALA A 99 8.34 -15.35 0.79
N GLN A 100 8.09 -15.80 2.02
CA GLN A 100 8.26 -17.20 2.43
C GLN A 100 7.44 -18.15 1.55
N ARG A 101 6.18 -17.81 1.26
CA ARG A 101 5.31 -18.62 0.38
C ARG A 101 5.82 -18.74 -1.05
N LEU A 102 6.66 -17.81 -1.49
CA LEU A 102 7.30 -17.82 -2.81
C LEU A 102 8.74 -18.37 -2.76
N GLY A 103 9.18 -18.91 -1.61
CA GLY A 103 10.55 -19.40 -1.44
C GLY A 103 11.60 -18.30 -1.45
N LEU A 104 11.23 -17.05 -1.19
CA LEU A 104 12.12 -15.90 -1.14
C LEU A 104 12.51 -15.56 0.30
N PRO A 105 13.73 -15.05 0.54
CA PRO A 105 14.07 -14.44 1.82
C PRO A 105 13.21 -13.19 2.07
N ALA A 106 13.00 -12.86 3.35
CA ALA A 106 12.27 -11.65 3.73
C ALA A 106 12.99 -10.40 3.18
N PRO A 107 12.34 -9.57 2.33
CA PRO A 107 12.97 -8.39 1.78
C PRO A 107 13.23 -7.32 2.84
N VAL A 108 14.29 -6.53 2.63
CA VAL A 108 14.48 -5.29 3.36
C VAL A 108 13.40 -4.29 2.96
N TRP A 109 12.82 -3.60 3.94
CA TRP A 109 11.73 -2.68 3.70
C TRP A 109 11.69 -1.52 4.68
N GLN A 110 10.98 -0.46 4.31
CA GLN A 110 10.73 0.71 5.15
C GLN A 110 9.27 1.16 5.04
N LEU A 111 8.75 1.70 6.14
CA LEU A 111 7.44 2.35 6.16
C LEU A 111 7.51 3.70 5.45
N ALA A 112 6.60 3.95 4.52
CA ALA A 112 6.53 5.20 3.77
C ALA A 112 5.34 6.06 4.25
N PHE A 113 5.59 7.34 4.53
CA PHE A 113 4.61 8.30 5.07
C PHE A 113 3.87 9.07 3.96
N THR A 114 3.43 8.37 2.92
CA THR A 114 2.83 8.99 1.73
C THR A 114 1.30 9.04 1.79
N ALA A 115 0.70 9.96 1.02
CA ALA A 115 -0.75 10.03 0.81
C ALA A 115 -1.31 8.83 0.03
N GLY A 116 -0.48 8.21 -0.80
CA GLY A 116 -0.84 7.09 -1.65
C GLY A 116 -0.84 5.73 -0.94
N MET A 117 -1.22 4.71 -1.69
CA MET A 117 -1.19 3.29 -1.29
C MET A 117 -0.39 2.44 -2.30
N THR A 118 0.46 3.08 -3.08
CA THR A 118 1.29 2.41 -4.08
C THR A 118 2.49 1.80 -3.40
N VAL A 119 2.66 0.49 -3.53
CA VAL A 119 3.88 -0.19 -3.09
C VAL A 119 4.97 0.10 -4.11
N GLU A 120 6.14 0.49 -3.63
CA GLU A 120 7.31 0.74 -4.46
C GLU A 120 8.42 -0.24 -4.08
N VAL A 121 9.19 -0.66 -5.08
CA VAL A 121 10.39 -1.48 -4.90
C VAL A 121 11.51 -0.80 -5.69
N ASP A 122 12.63 -0.54 -5.02
CA ASP A 122 13.79 0.08 -5.68
C ASP A 122 14.58 -0.95 -6.51
N ALA A 123 15.58 -0.47 -7.26
CA ALA A 123 16.42 -1.34 -8.09
C ALA A 123 17.22 -2.39 -7.28
N ALA A 124 17.42 -2.15 -5.98
CA ALA A 124 18.07 -3.09 -5.08
C ALA A 124 17.10 -4.08 -4.42
N GLY A 125 15.81 -4.04 -4.78
CA GLY A 125 14.78 -4.93 -4.22
C GLY A 125 14.28 -4.50 -2.84
N ARG A 126 14.54 -3.27 -2.39
CA ARG A 126 14.04 -2.76 -1.11
C ARG A 126 12.65 -2.19 -1.27
N PHE A 127 11.75 -2.59 -0.37
CA PHE A 127 10.35 -2.21 -0.41
C PHE A 127 10.12 -0.89 0.35
N ARG A 128 9.31 -0.01 -0.22
CA ARG A 128 8.71 1.14 0.47
C ARG A 128 7.22 0.92 0.56
N LEU A 129 6.73 0.70 1.78
CA LEU A 129 5.34 0.32 2.03
C LEU A 129 4.58 1.51 2.64
N PRO A 130 3.62 2.12 1.92
CA PRO A 130 2.80 3.17 2.49
C PRO A 130 2.02 2.68 3.73
N TRP A 131 2.12 3.41 4.85
CA TRP A 131 1.43 3.04 6.09
C TRP A 131 -0.09 2.89 5.91
N ARG A 132 -0.66 3.66 4.96
CA ARG A 132 -2.07 3.61 4.60
C ARG A 132 -2.52 2.24 4.10
N LEU A 133 -1.62 1.35 3.66
CA LEU A 133 -1.98 -0.04 3.29
C LEU A 133 -2.69 -0.78 4.42
N ALA A 134 -2.39 -0.48 5.69
CA ALA A 134 -3.07 -1.09 6.84
C ALA A 134 -4.58 -0.80 6.92
N GLN A 135 -5.08 0.13 6.10
CA GLN A 135 -6.52 0.41 5.97
C GLN A 135 -7.23 -0.58 5.03
N LEU A 136 -6.48 -1.28 4.16
CA LEU A 136 -7.04 -2.25 3.21
C LEU A 136 -7.32 -3.59 3.89
N ALA A 137 -8.23 -4.38 3.32
CA ALA A 137 -8.44 -5.75 3.75
C ALA A 137 -7.12 -6.55 3.66
N PRO A 138 -6.86 -7.49 4.60
CA PRO A 138 -5.63 -8.28 4.61
C PRO A 138 -5.29 -8.94 3.25
N GLU A 139 -6.32 -9.42 2.55
CA GLU A 139 -6.19 -10.10 1.26
C GLU A 139 -5.74 -9.12 0.15
N ASP A 140 -6.19 -7.87 0.22
CA ASP A 140 -5.79 -6.82 -0.72
C ASP A 140 -4.36 -6.34 -0.46
N ILE A 141 -3.93 -6.33 0.80
CA ILE A 141 -2.53 -6.09 1.15
C ILE A 141 -1.66 -7.19 0.52
N ASP A 142 -1.97 -8.47 0.77
CA ASP A 142 -1.19 -9.60 0.24
C ASP A 142 -1.14 -9.62 -1.28
N ARG A 143 -2.27 -9.32 -1.93
CA ARG A 143 -2.35 -9.26 -3.40
C ARG A 143 -1.38 -8.23 -3.96
N ARG A 144 -1.25 -7.06 -3.30
CA ARG A 144 -0.31 -6.02 -3.72
C ARG A 144 1.14 -6.41 -3.47
N LEU A 145 1.43 -7.02 -2.31
CA LEU A 145 2.78 -7.46 -1.98
C LEU A 145 3.25 -8.58 -2.92
N ARG A 146 2.42 -9.60 -3.16
CA ARG A 146 2.74 -10.71 -4.08
C ARG A 146 3.04 -10.23 -5.49
N ARG A 147 2.26 -9.28 -6.02
CA ARG A 147 2.52 -8.70 -7.35
C ARG A 147 3.93 -8.11 -7.49
N GLN A 148 4.50 -7.60 -6.41
CA GLN A 148 5.86 -7.05 -6.42
C GLN A 148 6.93 -8.13 -6.21
N LEU A 149 6.61 -9.21 -5.50
CA LEU A 149 7.51 -10.32 -5.24
C LEU A 149 7.61 -11.31 -6.41
N GLU A 150 6.54 -11.53 -7.16
CA GLU A 150 6.48 -12.45 -8.31
C GLU A 150 7.61 -12.20 -9.33
N PRO A 151 7.88 -10.94 -9.77
CA PRO A 151 9.03 -10.66 -10.64
C PRO A 151 10.38 -10.99 -10.00
N MET A 152 10.51 -10.90 -8.68
CA MET A 152 11.76 -11.22 -7.98
C MET A 152 11.98 -12.74 -7.93
N GLN A 153 10.93 -13.52 -7.68
CA GLN A 153 10.96 -14.98 -7.70
C GLN A 153 11.39 -15.51 -9.07
N LEU A 154 10.81 -14.97 -10.14
CA LEU A 154 11.16 -15.37 -11.50
C LEU A 154 12.64 -15.14 -11.82
N ARG A 155 13.20 -14.00 -11.38
CA ARG A 155 14.63 -13.68 -11.58
C ARG A 155 15.55 -14.57 -10.76
N ALA A 156 15.17 -14.88 -9.51
CA ALA A 156 15.92 -15.81 -8.67
C ALA A 156 15.98 -17.20 -9.31
N GLY A 157 14.82 -17.76 -9.71
CA GLY A 157 14.77 -19.06 -10.37
C GLY A 157 15.48 -19.08 -11.73
N ALA A 158 15.43 -17.99 -12.50
CA ALA A 158 16.19 -17.90 -13.75
C ALA A 158 17.71 -17.93 -13.50
N ARG A 159 18.19 -17.25 -12.45
CA ARG A 159 19.61 -17.25 -12.07
C ARG A 159 20.08 -18.65 -11.66
N ASP A 160 19.27 -19.37 -10.88
CA ASP A 160 19.60 -20.74 -10.46
C ASP A 160 19.77 -21.69 -11.65
N ILE A 161 18.99 -21.52 -12.73
CA ILE A 161 19.11 -22.33 -13.95
C ILE A 161 20.43 -22.03 -14.68
N TRP A 162 20.82 -20.77 -14.81
CA TRP A 162 22.08 -20.40 -15.50
C TRP A 162 23.32 -20.74 -14.67
N ASP A 163 23.25 -20.62 -13.34
CA ASP A 163 24.32 -21.04 -12.44
C ASP A 163 24.50 -22.57 -12.45
N ALA A 164 23.40 -23.34 -12.59
CA ALA A 164 23.46 -24.80 -12.71
C ALA A 164 24.00 -25.30 -14.07
N ALA A 165 23.83 -24.53 -15.15
CA ALA A 165 24.35 -24.86 -16.48
C ALA A 165 25.87 -24.66 -16.61
N ALA A 166 26.50 -23.97 -15.65
CA ALA A 166 27.95 -23.87 -15.52
C ALA A 166 28.50 -25.07 -14.73
N LEU A 167 28.48 -26.27 -15.32
CA LEU A 167 29.21 -27.44 -14.81
C LEU A 167 30.50 -27.69 -15.64
N PRO A 168 31.55 -28.27 -15.03
CA PRO A 168 32.95 -28.07 -15.41
C PRO A 168 33.35 -28.77 -16.72
N ALA A 169 34.49 -28.31 -17.24
CA ALA A 169 35.18 -28.79 -18.45
C ALA A 169 35.48 -30.30 -18.45
#